data_AF-A0A804MQ40-F1
#
_entry.id   AF-A0A804MQ40-F1
#
_cell.length_a   1.000
_cell.length_b   1.000
_cell.length_c   1.000
_cell.angle_alpha   90.00
_cell.angle_beta   90.00
_cell.angle_gamma   90.00
#
_symmetry.space_group_name_H-M   'P 1'
#
loop_
_entity.id
_entity.type
_entity.pdbx_description
1 polymer ?
#
loop_
_entity_poly.entity_id
_entity_poly.type
_entity_poly.pdbx_seq_one_letter_code
_entity_poly.pdbx_strand_id
1 'polypeptide(L)'
;MECLFQPNAYLGDEVIDCYINLIKAQTHLKCRSGGRVHIENAFQFNFLKRDGDVDIKTEELYPIEDMTQICSAERRVLLYLDHDMVFIPINILETHWYLAVIHARNMEIQVLDSLGTSQDRKDLTDSIKGLQRQIDMISQRKELKDHRWPDLQVASWPLREIDMGYAKQTDSSSCGLFLLNYIEYWTGDELSDSFTQDDMSHFRKKMAAILLSSELNKRRGCLLYKNDKEVDSGSPSDVEILENPTDSKKRKLLHVLDDNEVVYEDEEGPITQADLQKWFVDDWDKRTPVKVSNDGCTNDFLMVGLSTKDMPVTKADSIDVLCDYIMAIEDDTTLEMTWVRSFNPFKIEISVKDLQNILTINLDMTLRCFDMAVRLLANKESRRPKGEIINNRKHYMDMRFWRMVGFGKLPKYHQDPTAEELAKTLDCWPSMNYYITGCRYVLMPWKFNGCYALFVIDHVKKHVTFIDFTPTQDWCKHMPYKRFAEAIIMASKKYKIAYSKKRSGWAEDIFKWEHTIQTDVPIDLRGFNTSYLVLQAMAMWGNDRRMKFVGDAKIVRRNFVIDLLSYEDNSCRYVIPANIQQRLIDIAKKD
;
A
#
# COMPACT_ATOMS: atom_id res chain seq x y z
N MET A 1 -16.17 -1.47 16.90
CA MET A 1 -16.03 -1.35 15.42
C MET A 1 -17.22 -0.65 14.79
N GLU A 2 -18.47 -1.04 15.08
CA GLU A 2 -19.67 -0.44 14.45
C GLU A 2 -19.75 1.09 14.56
N CYS A 3 -19.38 1.64 15.73
CA CYS A 3 -19.28 3.09 15.94
C CYS A 3 -18.35 3.81 14.94
N LEU A 4 -17.36 3.13 14.35
CA LEU A 4 -16.46 3.71 13.35
C LEU A 4 -17.11 3.81 11.95
N PHE A 5 -18.29 3.22 11.75
CA PHE A 5 -19.05 3.33 10.49
C PHE A 5 -20.29 4.20 10.61
N GLN A 6 -20.63 4.58 11.83
CA GLN A 6 -21.69 5.55 12.10
C GLN A 6 -21.06 6.95 12.19
N PRO A 7 -21.38 7.89 11.28
CA PRO A 7 -20.72 9.18 11.21
C PRO A 7 -20.75 9.97 12.53
N ASN A 8 -21.88 9.87 13.25
CA ASN A 8 -22.16 10.67 14.44
C ASN A 8 -22.05 9.86 15.75
N ALA A 9 -21.41 8.69 15.72
CA ALA A 9 -21.27 7.86 16.92
C ALA A 9 -20.09 8.33 17.79
N TYR A 10 -20.33 8.43 19.09
CA TYR A 10 -19.28 8.64 20.08
C TYR A 10 -18.33 7.43 20.15
N LEU A 11 -17.06 7.68 20.47
CA LEU A 11 -16.05 6.63 20.64
C LEU A 11 -15.86 6.33 22.13
N GLY A 12 -16.25 5.13 22.56
CA GLY A 12 -16.02 4.66 23.92
C GLY A 12 -14.57 4.25 24.20
N ASP A 13 -14.27 4.07 25.48
CA ASP A 13 -12.94 3.79 26.03
C ASP A 13 -12.22 2.64 25.32
N GLU A 14 -12.91 1.53 25.01
CA GLU A 14 -12.27 0.36 24.41
C GLU A 14 -11.74 0.66 23.00
N VAL A 15 -12.43 1.52 22.24
CA VAL A 15 -12.02 1.90 20.89
C VAL A 15 -10.83 2.85 20.94
N ILE A 16 -10.85 3.81 21.87
CA ILE A 16 -9.75 4.74 22.13
C ILE A 16 -8.49 3.95 22.55
N ASP A 17 -8.61 3.05 23.52
CA ASP A 17 -7.50 2.22 24.01
C ASP A 17 -6.93 1.29 22.94
N CYS A 18 -7.79 0.68 22.12
CA CYS A 18 -7.33 -0.13 20.99
C CYS A 18 -6.44 0.67 20.05
N TYR A 19 -6.81 1.92 19.73
CA TYR A 19 -6.00 2.77 18.84
C TYR A 19 -4.74 3.30 19.54
N ILE A 20 -4.83 3.71 20.81
CA ILE A 20 -3.67 4.14 21.61
C ILE A 20 -2.61 3.04 21.67
N ASN A 21 -2.99 1.77 21.84
CA ASN A 21 -2.05 0.66 21.82
C ASN A 21 -1.31 0.54 20.47
N LEU A 22 -1.96 0.87 19.36
CA LEU A 22 -1.30 0.93 18.05
C LEU A 22 -0.35 2.13 17.94
N ILE A 23 -0.70 3.30 18.49
CA ILE A 23 0.19 4.46 18.57
C ILE A 23 1.44 4.12 19.40
N LYS A 24 1.27 3.50 20.58
CA LYS A 24 2.38 3.08 21.47
C LYS A 24 3.38 2.13 20.82
N ALA A 25 2.92 1.33 19.86
CA ALA A 25 3.76 0.42 19.10
C ALA A 25 4.66 1.14 18.08
N GLN A 26 4.35 2.38 17.71
CA GLN A 26 5.12 3.15 16.74
C GLN A 26 6.37 3.78 17.39
N THR A 27 7.55 3.27 17.03
CA THR A 27 8.83 3.68 17.63
C THR A 27 9.13 5.17 17.46
N HIS A 28 8.82 5.74 16.30
CA HIS A 28 9.05 7.15 16.01
C HIS A 28 8.14 8.09 16.82
N LEU A 29 7.04 7.60 17.42
CA LEU A 29 6.14 8.41 18.26
C LEU A 29 6.54 8.42 19.75
N LYS A 30 7.52 7.58 20.14
CA LYS A 30 8.02 7.50 21.53
C LYS A 30 8.96 8.64 21.92
N CYS A 31 9.53 9.33 20.93
CA CYS A 31 10.38 10.50 21.16
C CYS A 31 10.00 11.60 20.16
N ARG A 32 9.64 12.78 20.67
CA ARG A 32 9.21 13.96 19.91
C ARG A 32 10.14 15.13 20.24
N SER A 33 9.92 16.32 19.65
CA SER A 33 10.72 17.51 19.97
C SER A 33 10.64 17.87 21.47
N GLY A 34 9.46 17.76 22.09
CA GLY A 34 9.24 17.93 23.52
C GLY A 34 9.89 16.85 24.40
N GLY A 35 10.41 15.76 23.80
CA GLY A 35 11.15 14.71 24.48
C GLY A 35 10.49 13.33 24.43
N ARG A 36 10.86 12.47 25.38
CA ARG A 36 10.33 11.10 25.49
C ARG A 36 8.89 11.13 25.97
N VAL A 37 8.02 10.39 25.29
CA VAL A 37 6.57 10.42 25.49
C VAL A 37 6.07 9.10 26.07
N HIS A 38 5.38 9.19 27.20
CA HIS A 38 4.50 8.12 27.69
C HIS A 38 3.06 8.47 27.37
N ILE A 39 2.28 7.48 26.95
CA ILE A 39 0.85 7.65 26.65
C ILE A 39 0.10 6.75 27.61
N GLU A 40 -0.91 7.27 28.30
CA GLU A 40 -1.80 6.47 29.13
C GLU A 40 -2.99 5.93 28.35
N ASN A 41 -3.61 4.91 28.92
CA ASN A 41 -4.92 4.44 28.47
C ASN A 41 -6.03 5.28 29.13
N ALA A 42 -7.23 5.24 28.56
CA ALA A 42 -8.43 5.93 29.02
C ALA A 42 -8.70 5.74 30.53
N PHE A 43 -8.48 4.51 31.03
CA PHE A 43 -8.81 4.17 32.41
C PHE A 43 -7.89 4.81 33.46
N GLN A 44 -6.68 5.25 33.08
CA GLN A 44 -5.69 5.68 34.07
C GLN A 44 -6.09 6.99 34.78
N PHE A 45 -6.82 7.85 34.07
CA PHE A 45 -7.35 9.10 34.61
C PHE A 45 -8.23 8.85 35.86
N ASN A 46 -9.08 7.81 35.86
CA ASN A 46 -10.00 7.53 36.96
C ASN A 46 -9.27 7.20 38.28
N PHE A 47 -8.13 6.50 38.21
CA PHE A 47 -7.32 6.24 39.41
C PHE A 47 -6.67 7.49 39.95
N LEU A 48 -6.14 8.34 39.07
CA LEU A 48 -5.54 9.62 39.48
C LEU A 48 -6.61 10.52 40.11
N LYS A 49 -7.79 10.60 39.49
CA LYS A 49 -8.93 11.36 40.02
C LYS A 49 -9.36 10.87 41.40
N ARG A 50 -9.52 9.55 41.58
CA ARG A 50 -9.84 8.93 42.88
C ARG A 50 -8.85 9.35 43.96
N ASP A 51 -7.56 9.33 43.64
CA ASP A 51 -6.50 9.65 44.59
C ASP A 51 -6.40 11.14 44.90
N GLY A 52 -7.04 12.00 44.11
CA GLY A 52 -7.18 13.42 44.36
C GLY A 52 -8.19 13.77 45.46
N ASP A 53 -9.03 12.81 45.86
CA ASP A 53 -10.05 13.03 46.87
C ASP A 53 -9.41 13.28 48.25
N VAL A 54 -9.59 14.50 48.75
CA VAL A 54 -9.02 14.95 50.03
C VAL A 54 -9.73 14.36 51.24
N ASP A 55 -10.95 13.85 51.08
CA ASP A 55 -11.73 13.27 52.17
C ASP A 55 -11.24 11.87 52.53
N ILE A 56 -10.55 11.19 51.60
CA ILE A 56 -9.98 9.86 51.80
C ILE A 56 -8.51 9.98 52.16
N LYS A 57 -8.12 9.40 53.30
CA LYS A 57 -6.73 9.37 53.75
C LYS A 57 -5.86 8.45 52.88
N THR A 58 -4.58 8.78 52.75
CA THR A 58 -3.62 7.98 51.98
C THR A 58 -3.52 6.54 52.50
N GLU A 59 -3.59 6.34 53.83
CA GLU A 59 -3.53 5.01 54.44
C GLU A 59 -4.78 4.15 54.14
N GLU A 60 -5.91 4.78 53.82
CA GLU A 60 -7.14 4.09 53.41
C GLU A 60 -7.12 3.72 51.93
N LEU A 61 -6.58 4.59 51.07
CA LEU A 61 -6.38 4.31 49.64
C LEU A 61 -5.29 3.27 49.39
N TYR A 62 -4.24 3.29 50.21
CA TYR A 62 -3.07 2.44 50.09
C TYR A 62 -2.73 1.76 51.43
N PRO A 63 -3.56 0.79 51.89
CA PRO A 63 -3.29 0.04 53.11
C PRO A 63 -1.92 -0.63 53.03
N ILE A 64 -1.15 -0.59 54.13
CA ILE A 64 0.20 -1.19 54.19
C ILE A 64 0.16 -2.70 53.89
N GLU A 65 -0.96 -3.34 54.20
CA GLU A 65 -1.24 -4.76 53.91
C GLU A 65 -1.52 -5.05 52.43
N ASP A 66 -1.95 -4.06 51.63
CA ASP A 66 -2.14 -4.19 50.18
C ASP A 66 -0.95 -3.61 49.40
N MET A 67 0.16 -4.35 49.43
CA MET A 67 1.36 -3.99 48.67
C MET A 67 1.14 -3.95 47.16
N THR A 68 0.07 -4.56 46.62
CA THR A 68 -0.17 -4.61 45.17
C THR A 68 -0.58 -3.24 44.61
N GLN A 69 -1.42 -2.50 45.33
CA GLN A 69 -1.81 -1.14 44.95
C GLN A 69 -0.64 -0.17 45.07
N ILE A 70 0.14 -0.29 46.15
CA ILE A 70 1.34 0.54 46.37
C ILE A 70 2.36 0.29 45.26
N CYS A 71 2.69 -0.97 44.94
CA CYS A 71 3.62 -1.29 43.85
C CYS A 71 3.11 -0.82 42.48
N SER A 72 1.80 -0.81 42.26
CA SER A 72 1.20 -0.29 41.02
C SER A 72 1.36 1.22 40.90
N ALA A 73 1.15 1.96 41.99
CA ALA A 73 1.42 3.40 42.06
C ALA A 73 2.92 3.69 41.91
N GLU A 74 3.79 2.94 42.58
CA GLU A 74 5.25 3.06 42.44
C GLU A 74 5.67 2.91 40.98
N ARG A 75 5.23 1.84 40.32
CA ARG A 75 5.56 1.59 38.92
C ARG A 75 5.14 2.74 38.02
N ARG A 76 3.99 3.36 38.28
CA ARG A 76 3.48 4.50 37.52
C ARG A 76 4.30 5.76 37.72
N VAL A 77 4.56 6.12 38.97
CA VAL A 77 5.37 7.30 39.31
C VAL A 77 6.75 7.16 38.66
N LEU A 78 7.41 6.02 38.83
CA LEU A 78 8.73 5.78 38.21
C LEU A 78 8.66 5.82 36.69
N LEU A 79 7.58 5.31 36.08
CA LEU A 79 7.38 5.39 34.65
C LEU A 79 7.25 6.85 34.19
N TYR A 80 6.44 7.66 34.86
CA TYR A 80 6.24 9.07 34.48
C TYR A 80 7.53 9.88 34.62
N LEU A 81 8.28 9.64 35.69
CA LEU A 81 9.56 10.30 35.98
C LEU A 81 10.67 9.99 34.96
N ASP A 82 10.58 8.87 34.24
CA ASP A 82 11.48 8.52 33.12
C ASP A 82 11.07 9.15 31.77
N HIS A 83 9.97 9.91 31.73
CA HIS A 83 9.46 10.55 30.51
C HIS A 83 9.43 12.08 30.64
N ASP A 84 9.60 12.77 29.50
CA ASP A 84 9.56 14.23 29.43
C ASP A 84 8.12 14.74 29.28
N MET A 85 7.26 13.95 28.62
CA MET A 85 5.84 14.22 28.46
C MET A 85 5.00 12.99 28.80
N VAL A 86 3.91 13.19 29.55
CA VAL A 86 2.91 12.15 29.86
C VAL A 86 1.56 12.57 29.32
N PHE A 87 1.05 11.81 28.35
CA PHE A 87 -0.22 12.05 27.67
C PHE A 87 -1.32 11.26 28.36
N ILE A 88 -2.32 11.95 28.91
CA ILE A 88 -3.42 11.36 29.67
C ILE A 88 -4.73 11.67 28.95
N PRO A 89 -5.35 10.69 28.27
CA PRO A 89 -6.70 10.82 27.75
C PRO A 89 -7.69 10.98 28.90
N ILE A 90 -8.59 11.95 28.81
CA ILE A 90 -9.60 12.21 29.84
C ILE A 90 -10.99 12.15 29.21
N ASN A 91 -11.85 11.32 29.82
CA ASN A 91 -13.27 11.21 29.48
C ASN A 91 -14.11 11.83 30.59
N ILE A 92 -14.73 12.99 30.32
CA ILE A 92 -15.65 13.62 31.28
C ILE A 92 -17.05 13.06 31.08
N LEU A 93 -17.62 12.52 32.16
CA LEU A 93 -18.99 12.03 32.25
C LEU A 93 -19.36 10.99 31.17
N GLU A 94 -18.38 10.29 30.59
CA GLU A 94 -18.57 9.41 29.43
C GLU A 94 -19.15 10.11 28.18
N THR A 95 -18.96 11.44 28.07
CA THR A 95 -19.57 12.27 27.03
C THR A 95 -18.56 13.10 26.23
N HIS A 96 -17.39 13.41 26.79
CA HIS A 96 -16.42 14.27 26.12
C HIS A 96 -14.97 13.85 26.37
N TRP A 97 -14.20 13.76 25.29
CA TRP A 97 -12.78 13.45 25.31
C TRP A 97 -11.94 14.70 25.12
N TYR A 98 -10.91 14.82 25.95
CA TYR A 98 -9.80 15.75 25.72
C TYR A 98 -8.48 15.14 26.22
N LEU A 99 -7.36 15.79 25.90
CA LEU A 99 -6.03 15.32 26.27
C LEU A 99 -5.42 16.28 27.30
N ALA A 100 -4.94 15.72 28.41
CA ALA A 100 -3.99 16.41 29.28
C ALA A 100 -2.58 15.94 28.97
N VAL A 101 -1.62 16.86 28.88
CA VAL A 101 -0.19 16.54 28.72
C VAL A 101 0.58 17.14 29.87
N ILE A 102 1.17 16.29 30.70
CA ILE A 102 2.12 16.72 31.71
C ILE A 102 3.45 16.94 30.98
N HIS A 103 3.88 18.19 30.85
CA HIS A 103 5.09 18.56 30.10
C HIS A 103 6.20 18.96 31.07
N ALA A 104 6.99 17.97 31.53
CA ALA A 104 7.93 18.13 32.63
C ALA A 104 9.00 19.20 32.36
N ARG A 105 9.55 19.27 31.15
CA ARG A 105 10.58 20.28 30.79
C ARG A 105 10.09 21.72 30.89
N ASN A 106 8.79 21.93 30.65
CA ASN A 106 8.17 23.25 30.70
C ASN A 106 7.53 23.49 32.08
N MET A 107 7.51 22.48 32.95
CA MET A 107 6.81 22.46 34.23
C MET A 107 5.37 22.95 34.10
N GLU A 108 4.63 22.46 33.09
CA GLU A 108 3.26 22.86 32.83
C GLU A 108 2.37 21.65 32.53
N ILE A 109 1.06 21.82 32.76
CA ILE A 109 0.03 20.85 32.40
C ILE A 109 -0.75 21.43 31.22
N GLN A 110 -0.53 20.89 30.03
CA GLN A 110 -1.18 21.35 28.81
C GLN A 110 -2.53 20.67 28.63
N VAL A 111 -3.54 21.42 28.19
CA VAL A 111 -4.88 20.90 27.88
C VAL A 111 -5.16 21.11 26.40
N LEU A 112 -5.36 20.00 25.68
CA LEU A 112 -5.77 20.00 24.29
C LEU A 112 -7.21 19.51 24.22
N ASP A 113 -8.13 20.47 24.14
CA ASP A 113 -9.57 20.24 24.10
C ASP A 113 -10.15 20.78 22.78
N SER A 114 -10.76 19.88 22.02
CA SER A 114 -11.35 20.23 20.71
C SER A 114 -12.58 21.14 20.80
N LEU A 115 -13.23 21.24 21.98
CA LEU A 115 -14.30 22.20 22.28
C LEU A 115 -13.79 23.51 22.91
N GLY A 116 -12.48 23.62 23.18
CA GLY A 116 -11.87 24.77 23.81
C GLY A 116 -12.14 24.90 25.32
N THR A 117 -11.94 26.10 25.85
CA THR A 117 -11.77 26.40 27.29
C THR A 117 -13.06 26.51 28.10
N SER A 118 -14.18 26.02 27.59
CA SER A 118 -15.51 26.33 28.14
C SER A 118 -15.93 25.51 29.37
N GLN A 119 -15.08 24.59 29.86
CA GLN A 119 -15.43 23.69 30.95
C GLN A 119 -14.49 23.87 32.15
N ASP A 120 -15.08 23.78 33.35
CA ASP A 120 -14.30 23.64 34.59
C ASP A 120 -13.41 22.40 34.51
N ARG A 121 -12.14 22.55 34.88
CA ARG A 121 -11.12 21.48 34.85
C ARG A 121 -10.96 20.80 36.19
N LYS A 122 -11.97 20.87 37.08
CA LYS A 122 -11.97 20.20 38.40
C LYS A 122 -11.49 18.75 38.33
N ASP A 123 -12.01 17.99 37.37
CA ASP A 123 -11.68 16.60 37.11
C ASP A 123 -10.17 16.36 36.85
N LEU A 124 -9.54 17.25 36.08
CA LEU A 124 -8.09 17.25 35.86
C LEU A 124 -7.33 17.72 37.09
N THR A 125 -7.79 18.79 37.74
CA THR A 125 -7.19 19.31 38.98
C THR A 125 -7.11 18.23 40.05
N ASP A 126 -8.19 17.47 40.24
CA ASP A 126 -8.22 16.37 41.21
C ASP A 126 -7.28 15.23 40.77
N SER A 127 -7.21 14.94 39.48
CA SER A 127 -6.23 13.96 38.95
C SER A 127 -4.77 14.36 39.20
N ILE A 128 -4.43 15.64 39.05
CA ILE A 128 -3.08 16.14 39.33
C ILE A 128 -2.78 16.08 40.83
N LYS A 129 -3.75 16.38 41.71
CA LYS A 129 -3.60 16.17 43.16
C LYS A 129 -3.37 14.71 43.49
N GLY A 130 -4.09 13.80 42.84
CA GLY A 130 -3.90 12.37 43.05
C GLY A 130 -2.53 11.87 42.58
N LEU A 131 -2.02 12.40 41.47
CA LEU A 131 -0.65 12.15 41.06
C LEU A 131 0.37 12.69 42.07
N GLN A 132 0.19 13.91 42.58
CA GLN A 132 1.04 14.49 43.62
C GLN A 132 1.05 13.59 44.87
N ARG A 133 -0.12 13.14 45.32
CA ARG A 133 -0.26 12.23 46.46
C ARG A 133 0.50 10.92 46.24
N GLN A 134 0.42 10.32 45.04
CA GLN A 134 1.20 9.13 44.71
C GLN A 134 2.71 9.43 44.74
N ILE A 135 3.16 10.54 44.17
CA ILE A 135 4.58 10.94 44.20
C ILE A 135 5.08 11.10 45.64
N ASP A 136 4.32 11.80 46.49
CA ASP A 136 4.68 12.04 47.88
C ASP A 136 4.76 10.72 48.67
N MET A 137 3.76 9.84 48.50
CA MET A 137 3.74 8.51 49.12
C MET A 137 4.96 7.68 48.73
N ILE A 138 5.34 7.68 47.45
CA ILE A 138 6.49 6.90 46.98
C ILE A 138 7.81 7.53 47.43
N SER A 139 7.90 8.85 47.45
CA SER A 139 9.07 9.59 47.94
C SER A 139 9.39 9.29 49.41
N GLN A 140 8.38 9.00 50.23
CA GLN A 140 8.57 8.58 51.62
C GLN A 140 9.13 7.15 51.75
N ARG A 141 8.89 6.29 50.76
CA ARG A 141 9.29 4.87 50.78
C ARG A 141 10.62 4.63 50.07
N LYS A 142 10.93 5.46 49.08
CA LYS A 142 12.06 5.28 48.17
C LYS A 142 12.60 6.62 47.73
N GLU A 143 13.93 6.73 47.71
CA GLU A 143 14.59 7.90 47.16
C GLU A 143 14.41 7.95 45.64
N LEU A 144 13.77 9.02 45.15
CA LEU A 144 13.55 9.27 43.74
C LEU A 144 14.74 10.08 43.20
N LYS A 145 15.67 9.40 42.52
CA LYS A 145 16.87 9.99 41.88
C LYS A 145 16.83 9.81 40.37
N ASP A 146 17.67 10.57 39.68
CA ASP A 146 17.94 10.46 38.24
C ASP A 146 16.70 10.55 37.32
N HIS A 147 15.68 11.29 37.76
CA HIS A 147 14.46 11.52 36.99
C HIS A 147 14.58 12.74 36.05
N ARG A 148 13.69 12.81 35.06
CA ARG A 148 13.66 13.89 34.05
C ARG A 148 12.95 15.17 34.52
N TRP A 149 12.15 15.08 35.58
CA TRP A 149 11.30 16.18 36.02
C TRP A 149 12.13 17.20 36.82
N PRO A 150 12.00 18.52 36.57
CA PRO A 150 12.79 19.54 37.26
C PRO A 150 12.49 19.63 38.77
N ASP A 151 11.23 19.39 39.14
CA ASP A 151 10.78 19.19 40.51
C ASP A 151 9.69 18.12 40.56
N LEU A 152 9.32 17.74 41.78
CA LEU A 152 8.27 16.75 42.05
C LEU A 152 6.96 17.39 42.52
N GLN A 153 6.83 18.72 42.42
CA GLN A 153 5.67 19.49 42.89
C GLN A 153 4.68 19.72 41.74
N VAL A 154 4.27 18.65 41.07
CA VAL A 154 3.40 18.67 39.88
C VAL A 154 2.06 19.38 40.11
N ALA A 155 1.53 19.35 41.33
CA ALA A 155 0.30 20.07 41.68
C ALA A 155 0.44 21.60 41.68
N SER A 156 1.68 22.12 41.68
CA SER A 156 1.97 23.56 41.57
C SER A 156 2.18 24.04 40.13
N TRP A 157 2.28 23.12 39.16
CA TRP A 157 2.54 23.47 37.77
C TRP A 157 1.32 24.14 37.13
N PRO A 158 1.50 25.25 36.39
CA PRO A 158 0.39 25.95 35.75
C PRO A 158 -0.34 25.08 34.73
N LEU A 159 -1.66 25.23 34.69
CA LEU A 159 -2.50 24.71 33.63
C LEU A 159 -2.44 25.64 32.42
N ARG A 160 -2.10 25.11 31.26
CA ARG A 160 -2.06 25.83 29.99
C ARG A 160 -3.07 25.25 29.01
N GLU A 161 -4.15 25.98 28.78
CA GLU A 161 -5.09 25.66 27.71
C GLU A 161 -4.46 25.97 26.35
N ILE A 162 -4.34 24.95 25.50
CA ILE A 162 -3.76 25.10 24.16
C ILE A 162 -4.88 25.46 23.19
N ASP A 163 -4.77 26.63 22.57
CA ASP A 163 -5.68 27.00 21.48
C ASP A 163 -5.35 26.20 20.21
N MET A 164 -6.17 25.19 19.92
CA MET A 164 -5.98 24.32 18.76
C MET A 164 -6.31 25.02 17.42
N GLY A 165 -6.77 26.28 17.44
CA GLY A 165 -7.00 27.07 16.23
C GLY A 165 -7.92 26.37 15.22
N TYR A 166 -7.34 25.90 14.12
CA TYR A 166 -8.04 25.18 13.04
C TYR A 166 -8.40 23.72 13.40
N ALA A 167 -7.70 23.10 14.35
CA ALA A 167 -7.90 21.73 14.77
C ALA A 167 -8.95 21.64 15.90
N LYS A 168 -10.14 22.19 15.66
CA LYS A 168 -11.27 22.21 16.62
C LYS A 168 -12.46 21.42 16.08
N GLN A 169 -13.22 20.80 16.99
CA GLN A 169 -14.44 20.11 16.61
C GLN A 169 -15.61 21.09 16.48
N THR A 170 -16.48 20.84 15.53
CA THR A 170 -17.74 21.58 15.32
C THR A 170 -18.97 20.68 15.40
N ASP A 171 -18.77 19.38 15.57
CA ASP A 171 -19.83 18.40 15.85
C ASP A 171 -19.83 17.95 17.33
N SER A 172 -20.78 17.08 17.70
CA SER A 172 -20.96 16.57 19.07
C SER A 172 -20.41 15.15 19.30
N SER A 173 -19.63 14.59 18.36
CA SER A 173 -19.29 13.15 18.37
C SER A 173 -17.84 12.82 18.02
N SER A 174 -17.08 13.79 17.52
CA SER A 174 -15.72 13.62 17.02
C SER A 174 -14.63 13.85 18.06
N CYS A 175 -14.97 14.16 19.32
CA CYS A 175 -13.98 14.51 20.34
C CYS A 175 -12.94 13.39 20.54
N GLY A 176 -13.37 12.13 20.52
CA GLY A 176 -12.47 10.98 20.57
C GLY A 176 -11.56 10.86 19.34
N LEU A 177 -12.00 11.32 18.17
CA LEU A 177 -11.17 11.36 16.96
C LEU A 177 -10.12 12.48 17.05
N PHE A 178 -10.52 13.68 17.50
CA PHE A 178 -9.59 14.78 17.75
C PHE A 178 -8.55 14.43 18.80
N LEU A 179 -8.97 13.84 19.93
CA LEU A 179 -8.09 13.31 20.97
C LEU A 179 -7.00 12.41 20.38
N LEU A 180 -7.37 11.43 19.56
CA LEU A 180 -6.40 10.50 18.98
C LEU A 180 -5.43 11.19 18.00
N ASN A 181 -5.89 12.20 17.25
CA ASN A 181 -5.00 13.00 16.42
C ASN A 181 -4.07 13.90 17.26
N TYR A 182 -4.54 14.47 18.39
CA TYR A 182 -3.67 15.18 19.33
C TYR A 182 -2.60 14.24 19.91
N ILE A 183 -2.98 13.03 20.31
CA ILE A 183 -2.04 12.02 20.78
C ILE A 183 -1.03 11.66 19.69
N GLU A 184 -1.44 11.55 18.43
CA GLU A 184 -0.56 11.18 17.32
C GLU A 184 0.41 12.31 16.93
N TYR A 185 -0.06 13.56 16.90
CA TYR A 185 0.67 14.68 16.27
C TYR A 185 1.18 15.76 17.22
N TRP A 186 0.77 15.82 18.49
CA TRP A 186 1.26 16.86 19.40
C TRP A 186 2.74 16.66 19.76
N THR A 187 3.58 17.65 19.50
CA THR A 187 5.03 17.54 19.70
C THR A 187 5.50 18.03 21.06
N GLY A 188 4.61 18.69 21.83
CA GLY A 188 4.92 19.43 23.06
C GLY A 188 4.67 20.93 22.90
N ASP A 189 4.82 21.45 21.67
CA ASP A 189 4.67 22.87 21.35
C ASP A 189 3.67 23.13 20.22
N GLU A 190 3.59 22.21 19.23
CA GLU A 190 2.72 22.33 18.07
C GLU A 190 2.25 20.96 17.54
N LEU A 191 1.34 20.96 16.55
CA LEU A 191 0.95 19.73 15.84
C LEU A 191 1.91 19.48 14.66
N SER A 192 2.49 18.28 14.58
CA SER A 192 3.39 17.88 13.48
C SER A 192 2.70 17.62 12.14
N ASP A 193 1.39 17.42 12.14
CA ASP A 193 0.55 17.32 10.94
C ASP A 193 -0.75 18.10 11.17
N SER A 194 -1.31 18.66 10.11
CA SER A 194 -2.56 19.42 10.17
C SER A 194 -3.77 18.53 9.90
N PHE A 195 -4.85 18.79 10.65
CA PHE A 195 -6.14 18.17 10.46
C PHE A 195 -7.26 19.09 10.94
N THR A 196 -8.44 18.95 10.35
CA THR A 196 -9.64 19.74 10.66
C THR A 196 -10.86 18.83 10.88
N GLN A 197 -12.01 19.44 11.18
CA GLN A 197 -13.27 18.72 11.28
C GLN A 197 -13.62 17.91 10.01
N ASP A 198 -13.30 18.42 8.82
CA ASP A 198 -13.65 17.77 7.55
C ASP A 198 -12.89 16.43 7.38
N ASP A 199 -11.71 16.32 7.99
CA ASP A 199 -10.90 15.09 7.97
C ASP A 199 -11.50 13.99 8.86
N MET A 200 -12.34 14.31 9.85
CA MET A 200 -12.79 13.35 10.87
C MET A 200 -13.60 12.20 10.28
N SER A 201 -14.41 12.46 9.25
CA SER A 201 -15.18 11.40 8.56
C SER A 201 -14.27 10.36 7.87
N HIS A 202 -13.15 10.82 7.31
CA HIS A 202 -12.14 9.98 6.68
C HIS A 202 -11.27 9.30 7.73
N PHE A 203 -10.82 10.03 8.75
CA PHE A 203 -10.03 9.50 9.85
C PHE A 203 -10.77 8.39 10.61
N ARG A 204 -12.09 8.54 10.84
CA ARG A 204 -12.93 7.49 11.44
C ARG A 204 -12.88 6.18 10.64
N LYS A 205 -12.96 6.26 9.30
CA LYS A 205 -12.81 5.09 8.41
C LYS A 205 -11.37 4.57 8.40
N LYS A 206 -10.36 5.46 8.51
CA LYS A 206 -8.93 5.13 8.68
C LYS A 206 -8.71 4.29 9.91
N MET A 207 -9.26 4.70 11.04
CA MET A 207 -9.15 3.99 12.29
C MET A 207 -9.71 2.58 12.18
N ALA A 208 -10.90 2.44 11.57
CA ALA A 208 -11.47 1.13 11.32
C ALA A 208 -10.53 0.22 10.50
N ALA A 209 -9.98 0.76 9.41
CA ALA A 209 -9.03 0.05 8.57
C ALA A 209 -7.75 -0.33 9.32
N ILE A 210 -7.21 0.58 10.14
CA ILE A 210 -6.00 0.36 10.95
C ILE A 210 -6.24 -0.72 12.01
N LEU A 211 -7.35 -0.65 12.73
CA LEU A 211 -7.70 -1.62 13.77
C LEU A 211 -7.87 -3.03 13.18
N LEU A 212 -8.57 -3.14 12.06
CA LEU A 212 -8.78 -4.43 11.38
C LEU A 212 -7.49 -5.04 10.82
N SER A 213 -6.56 -4.20 10.37
CA SER A 213 -5.26 -4.60 9.84
C SER A 213 -4.16 -4.74 10.88
N SER A 214 -4.50 -4.62 12.17
CA SER A 214 -3.54 -4.80 13.25
C SER A 214 -3.03 -6.24 13.30
N GLU A 215 -1.74 -6.41 13.64
CA GLU A 215 -1.08 -7.71 13.73
C GLU A 215 -1.80 -8.68 14.70
N LEU A 216 -2.40 -8.15 15.77
CA LEU A 216 -3.21 -8.93 16.70
C LEU A 216 -4.43 -9.57 16.04
N ASN A 217 -5.11 -8.84 15.13
CA ASN A 217 -6.22 -9.37 14.35
C ASN A 217 -5.76 -10.32 13.24
N LYS A 218 -4.56 -10.11 12.68
CA LYS A 218 -3.95 -11.05 11.72
C LYS A 218 -3.69 -12.42 12.35
N ARG A 219 -3.09 -12.46 13.53
CA ARG A 219 -2.76 -13.71 14.27
C ARG A 219 -3.99 -14.54 14.66
N ARG A 220 -5.15 -13.91 14.84
CA ARG A 220 -6.41 -14.61 15.14
C ARG A 220 -7.05 -15.29 13.93
N GLY A 221 -6.43 -15.24 12.75
CA GLY A 221 -6.94 -15.91 11.56
C GLY A 221 -8.12 -15.17 10.93
N CYS A 222 -7.99 -13.85 10.75
CA CYS A 222 -8.98 -13.09 9.97
C CYS A 222 -9.16 -13.76 8.59
N LEU A 223 -10.41 -13.96 8.16
CA LEU A 223 -10.79 -14.60 6.88
C LEU A 223 -10.17 -13.95 5.63
N LEU A 224 -9.52 -12.79 5.78
CA LEU A 224 -8.69 -12.16 4.75
C LEU A 224 -7.60 -13.12 4.22
N TYR A 225 -7.06 -14.00 5.05
CA TYR A 225 -5.92 -14.86 4.70
C TYR A 225 -6.38 -16.30 4.40
N LYS A 226 -6.93 -16.54 3.21
CA LYS A 226 -6.62 -17.80 2.54
C LYS A 226 -5.26 -17.57 1.90
N ASN A 227 -4.18 -17.97 2.57
CA ASN A 227 -2.87 -18.02 1.92
C ASN A 227 -3.03 -18.94 0.72
N ASP A 228 -3.08 -18.37 -0.48
CA ASP A 228 -2.76 -19.12 -1.69
C ASP A 228 -1.38 -19.72 -1.41
N LYS A 229 -1.31 -21.05 -1.40
CA LYS A 229 -0.06 -21.78 -1.31
C LYS A 229 0.87 -21.13 -2.33
N GLU A 230 2.02 -20.67 -1.88
CA GLU A 230 3.06 -20.07 -2.71
C GLU A 230 3.17 -20.89 -3.99
N VAL A 231 2.62 -20.35 -5.08
CA VAL A 231 2.86 -20.92 -6.40
C VAL A 231 4.29 -20.52 -6.67
N ASP A 232 5.17 -21.46 -6.36
CA ASP A 232 6.58 -21.55 -6.70
C ASP A 232 6.95 -20.61 -7.85
N SER A 233 7.17 -19.34 -7.51
CA SER A 233 7.80 -18.40 -8.41
C SER A 233 9.27 -18.72 -8.27
N GLY A 234 9.75 -19.54 -9.20
CA GLY A 234 11.10 -20.08 -9.32
C GLY A 234 12.12 -19.53 -8.32
N SER A 235 12.58 -20.42 -7.45
CA SER A 235 13.76 -20.23 -6.60
C SER A 235 14.89 -19.53 -7.36
N PRO A 236 15.50 -18.42 -6.88
CA PRO A 236 16.55 -17.69 -7.60
C PRO A 236 17.92 -18.39 -7.64
N SER A 237 17.98 -19.72 -7.47
CA SER A 237 19.22 -20.47 -7.31
C SER A 237 19.73 -21.05 -8.63
N ASP A 238 20.10 -20.20 -9.58
CA ASP A 238 20.93 -20.58 -10.75
C ASP A 238 22.43 -20.31 -10.47
N VAL A 239 22.87 -20.50 -9.23
CA VAL A 239 24.30 -20.42 -8.87
C VAL A 239 24.80 -21.82 -8.57
N GLU A 240 25.43 -22.43 -9.57
CA GLU A 240 26.14 -23.70 -9.46
C GLU A 240 27.15 -23.62 -8.30
N ILE A 241 26.98 -24.51 -7.33
CA ILE A 241 27.91 -24.69 -6.21
C ILE A 241 29.19 -25.32 -6.79
N LEU A 242 30.16 -24.48 -7.14
CA LEU A 242 31.53 -24.91 -7.45
C LEU A 242 32.12 -25.59 -6.21
N GLU A 243 32.42 -26.88 -6.36
CA GLU A 243 33.00 -27.73 -5.31
C GLU A 243 34.33 -27.15 -4.80
N ASN A 244 34.42 -27.01 -3.48
CA ASN A 244 35.61 -26.52 -2.76
C ASN A 244 36.86 -27.38 -3.05
N PRO A 245 37.95 -26.79 -3.58
CA PRO A 245 39.25 -27.42 -3.50
C PRO A 245 39.73 -27.36 -2.05
N THR A 246 39.87 -28.53 -1.47
CA THR A 246 40.48 -28.79 -0.18
C THR A 246 41.90 -28.21 -0.14
N ASP A 247 42.12 -27.10 0.56
CA ASP A 247 43.46 -26.84 1.11
C ASP A 247 43.44 -26.35 2.55
N SER A 248 43.95 -27.25 3.37
CA SER A 248 44.29 -27.10 4.76
C SER A 248 45.40 -26.06 4.95
N LYS A 249 45.16 -24.98 5.69
CA LYS A 249 46.11 -24.39 6.66
C LYS A 249 45.51 -23.15 7.36
N LYS A 250 45.18 -23.33 8.63
CA LYS A 250 45.60 -22.49 9.78
C LYS A 250 46.01 -21.04 9.45
N ARG A 251 45.25 -20.04 9.93
CA ARG A 251 45.64 -19.14 11.05
C ARG A 251 44.82 -17.83 11.08
N LYS A 252 44.33 -17.55 12.30
CA LYS A 252 44.30 -16.26 13.00
C LYS A 252 43.64 -15.05 12.32
N LEU A 253 42.42 -14.79 12.79
CA LEU A 253 41.88 -13.49 13.23
C LEU A 253 42.84 -12.30 13.03
N LEU A 254 42.61 -11.51 11.99
CA LEU A 254 43.21 -10.17 11.86
C LEU A 254 42.16 -9.12 12.19
N HIS A 255 42.63 -8.11 12.90
CA HIS A 255 41.90 -6.98 13.47
C HIS A 255 41.02 -6.19 12.49
N VAL A 256 39.97 -5.64 13.06
CA VAL A 256 39.14 -4.51 12.62
C VAL A 256 39.97 -3.42 11.96
N LEU A 257 39.68 -3.12 10.69
CA LEU A 257 39.98 -1.84 10.03
C LEU A 257 38.85 -1.48 9.07
N ASP A 258 38.35 -0.27 9.29
CA ASP A 258 37.58 0.63 8.42
C ASP A 258 36.26 0.22 7.78
N ASP A 259 35.30 1.12 8.00
CA ASP A 259 34.00 1.26 7.39
C ASP A 259 34.10 1.37 5.86
N ASN A 260 34.17 0.23 5.18
CA ASN A 260 33.75 0.14 3.79
C ASN A 260 32.43 -0.63 3.76
N GLU A 261 31.35 0.12 3.91
CA GLU A 261 30.00 -0.33 3.61
C GLU A 261 29.98 -0.77 2.14
N VAL A 262 30.00 -2.09 1.93
CA VAL A 262 29.94 -2.70 0.60
C VAL A 262 28.53 -2.47 0.07
N VAL A 263 28.37 -1.35 -0.63
CA VAL A 263 27.22 -1.10 -1.50
C VAL A 263 27.28 -2.17 -2.58
N TYR A 264 26.35 -3.11 -2.55
CA TYR A 264 26.07 -3.94 -3.71
C TYR A 264 25.47 -3.02 -4.77
N GLU A 265 26.30 -2.46 -5.64
CA GLU A 265 25.81 -1.98 -6.93
C GLU A 265 25.35 -3.23 -7.68
N ASP A 266 24.05 -3.33 -7.96
CA ASP A 266 23.56 -4.25 -8.98
C ASP A 266 24.39 -3.97 -10.25
N GLU A 267 25.31 -4.88 -10.59
CA GLU A 267 26.23 -4.78 -11.74
C GLU A 267 25.49 -4.67 -13.09
N GLU A 268 24.15 -4.75 -13.10
CA GLU A 268 23.33 -4.38 -14.25
C GLU A 268 23.04 -2.87 -14.23
N GLY A 269 24.09 -2.08 -14.48
CA GLY A 269 23.94 -0.68 -14.88
C GLY A 269 23.00 -0.54 -16.08
N PRO A 270 22.52 0.69 -16.38
CA PRO A 270 21.66 0.93 -17.54
C PRO A 270 22.35 0.41 -18.82
N ILE A 271 21.65 -0.46 -19.54
CA ILE A 271 22.11 -1.06 -20.80
C ILE A 271 22.65 0.04 -21.70
N THR A 272 23.95 -0.02 -21.99
CA THR A 272 24.61 0.94 -22.84
C THR A 272 24.40 0.60 -24.32
N GLN A 273 24.63 1.57 -25.20
CA GLN A 273 24.66 1.31 -26.64
C GLN A 273 25.69 0.23 -27.03
N ALA A 274 26.77 0.07 -26.24
CA ALA A 274 27.77 -0.97 -26.46
C ALA A 274 27.22 -2.38 -26.12
N ASP A 275 26.41 -2.50 -25.06
CA ASP A 275 25.76 -3.76 -24.71
C ASP A 275 24.75 -4.18 -25.78
N LEU A 276 23.99 -3.21 -26.31
CA LEU A 276 23.12 -3.42 -27.46
C LEU A 276 23.94 -3.91 -28.66
N GLN A 277 25.04 -3.23 -29.01
CA GLN A 277 25.89 -3.61 -30.16
C GLN A 277 26.44 -5.04 -30.00
N LYS A 278 26.93 -5.40 -28.81
CA LYS A 278 27.46 -6.72 -28.49
C LYS A 278 26.40 -7.82 -28.61
N TRP A 279 25.16 -7.53 -28.20
CA TRP A 279 24.04 -8.46 -28.33
C TRP A 279 23.46 -8.54 -29.74
N PHE A 280 23.48 -7.44 -30.51
CA PHE A 280 22.86 -7.37 -31.84
C PHE A 280 23.80 -7.78 -32.98
N VAL A 281 25.11 -7.57 -32.85
CA VAL A 281 26.08 -7.77 -33.94
C VAL A 281 26.96 -9.00 -33.69
N ASP A 282 27.54 -9.14 -32.50
CA ASP A 282 28.58 -10.17 -32.28
C ASP A 282 28.02 -11.57 -32.00
N ASP A 283 26.83 -11.68 -31.38
CA ASP A 283 26.21 -13.00 -31.11
C ASP A 283 25.51 -13.60 -32.35
N TRP A 284 25.25 -12.77 -33.37
CA TRP A 284 24.72 -13.23 -34.65
C TRP A 284 25.75 -14.05 -35.44
N ASP A 285 27.00 -13.60 -35.49
CA ASP A 285 28.05 -14.26 -36.29
C ASP A 285 28.54 -15.60 -35.71
N LYS A 286 28.21 -15.90 -34.45
CA LYS A 286 28.61 -17.17 -33.80
C LYS A 286 27.56 -18.27 -33.88
N ARG A 287 26.32 -17.97 -34.24
CA ARG A 287 25.31 -19.03 -34.40
C ARG A 287 25.53 -19.72 -35.74
N THR A 288 26.11 -20.92 -35.66
CA THR A 288 26.20 -21.84 -36.78
C THR A 288 24.81 -21.97 -37.41
N PRO A 289 24.66 -21.76 -38.73
CA PRO A 289 23.38 -21.92 -39.39
C PRO A 289 22.84 -23.30 -39.06
N VAL A 290 21.75 -23.35 -38.29
CA VAL A 290 21.01 -24.59 -38.10
C VAL A 290 20.59 -25.01 -39.49
N LYS A 291 21.24 -26.05 -40.03
CA LYS A 291 20.81 -26.71 -41.25
C LYS A 291 19.43 -27.26 -40.96
N VAL A 292 18.41 -26.48 -41.27
CA VAL A 292 17.04 -26.96 -41.38
C VAL A 292 17.09 -27.98 -42.52
N SER A 293 17.07 -29.26 -42.16
CA SER A 293 16.90 -30.32 -43.14
C SER A 293 15.60 -30.05 -43.89
N ASN A 294 15.67 -30.01 -45.22
CA ASN A 294 14.50 -30.01 -46.11
C ASN A 294 13.69 -31.32 -46.02
N ASP A 295 13.83 -32.09 -44.95
CA ASP A 295 12.99 -33.25 -44.67
C ASP A 295 11.59 -32.77 -44.31
N GLY A 296 10.79 -32.58 -45.36
CA GLY A 296 9.64 -33.43 -45.58
C GLY A 296 8.47 -33.34 -44.59
N CYS A 297 8.51 -32.50 -43.56
CA CYS A 297 7.31 -32.13 -42.82
C CYS A 297 6.53 -31.13 -43.66
N THR A 298 5.90 -31.68 -44.68
CA THR A 298 4.87 -31.06 -45.49
C THR A 298 3.90 -30.36 -44.54
N ASN A 299 3.76 -29.04 -44.73
CA ASN A 299 2.69 -28.19 -44.18
C ASN A 299 1.30 -28.63 -44.70
N ASP A 300 1.06 -29.93 -44.84
CA ASP A 300 -0.15 -30.51 -45.39
C ASP A 300 -1.34 -30.28 -44.46
N PHE A 301 -1.10 -30.13 -43.16
CA PHE A 301 -2.15 -29.72 -42.22
C PHE A 301 -2.68 -28.30 -42.51
N LEU A 302 -1.92 -27.45 -43.22
CA LEU A 302 -2.33 -26.08 -43.55
C LEU A 302 -2.80 -25.90 -44.99
N MET A 303 -2.39 -26.76 -45.93
CA MET A 303 -2.81 -26.62 -47.33
C MET A 303 -4.10 -27.38 -47.67
N VAL A 304 -4.53 -28.34 -46.84
CA VAL A 304 -5.78 -29.10 -47.12
C VAL A 304 -7.05 -28.29 -46.78
N GLY A 305 -6.94 -27.19 -46.05
CA GLY A 305 -8.06 -26.28 -45.81
C GLY A 305 -7.75 -24.85 -46.24
N LEU A 306 -8.54 -24.30 -47.17
CA LEU A 306 -8.63 -22.88 -47.53
C LEU A 306 -7.85 -22.41 -48.79
N SER A 307 -8.07 -23.11 -49.90
CA SER A 307 -8.26 -22.41 -51.19
C SER A 307 -9.65 -21.74 -51.20
N THR A 308 -9.82 -20.68 -50.41
CA THR A 308 -11.04 -19.84 -50.46
C THR A 308 -10.66 -18.47 -51.00
N LYS A 309 -10.43 -18.39 -52.32
CA LYS A 309 -10.23 -17.11 -53.01
C LYS A 309 -11.48 -16.23 -53.06
N ASP A 310 -12.66 -16.73 -52.63
CA ASP A 310 -13.94 -16.02 -52.81
C ASP A 310 -14.80 -15.84 -51.54
N MET A 311 -14.30 -16.14 -50.34
CA MET A 311 -15.05 -15.83 -49.10
C MET A 311 -14.47 -14.57 -48.45
N PRO A 312 -15.25 -13.49 -48.26
CA PRO A 312 -14.79 -12.36 -47.45
C PRO A 312 -14.67 -12.83 -46.00
N VAL A 313 -13.47 -13.29 -45.62
CA VAL A 313 -13.15 -13.65 -44.24
C VAL A 313 -13.26 -12.38 -43.42
N THR A 314 -14.15 -12.34 -42.43
CA THR A 314 -14.29 -11.15 -41.58
C THR A 314 -13.02 -10.94 -40.74
N LYS A 315 -12.88 -9.76 -40.12
CA LYS A 315 -11.79 -9.52 -39.16
C LYS A 315 -11.85 -10.55 -38.02
N ALA A 316 -13.06 -10.80 -37.50
CA ALA A 316 -13.28 -11.79 -36.43
C ALA A 316 -12.85 -13.20 -36.85
N ASP A 317 -13.23 -13.67 -38.04
CA ASP A 317 -12.83 -15.00 -38.53
C ASP A 317 -11.31 -15.11 -38.68
N SER A 318 -10.64 -14.03 -39.10
CA SER A 318 -9.18 -14.00 -39.26
C SER A 318 -8.47 -14.10 -37.90
N ILE A 319 -9.02 -13.43 -36.88
CA ILE A 319 -8.54 -13.49 -35.50
C ILE A 319 -8.75 -14.89 -34.93
N ASP A 320 -9.91 -15.49 -35.16
CA ASP A 320 -10.26 -16.83 -34.68
C ASP A 320 -9.31 -17.89 -35.25
N VAL A 321 -9.08 -17.91 -36.56
CA VAL A 321 -8.14 -18.84 -37.21
C VAL A 321 -6.72 -18.70 -36.66
N LEU A 322 -6.26 -17.47 -36.42
CA LEU A 322 -4.92 -17.23 -35.88
C LEU A 322 -4.82 -17.72 -34.43
N CYS A 323 -5.81 -17.43 -33.59
CA CYS A 323 -5.81 -17.85 -32.19
C CYS A 323 -5.95 -19.37 -32.06
N ASP A 324 -6.75 -20.00 -32.90
CA ASP A 324 -6.92 -21.46 -32.92
C ASP A 324 -5.62 -22.15 -33.38
N TYR A 325 -4.88 -21.56 -34.32
CA TYR A 325 -3.52 -22.01 -34.67
C TYR A 325 -2.57 -21.97 -33.47
N ILE A 326 -2.54 -20.85 -32.72
CA ILE A 326 -1.67 -20.73 -31.53
C ILE A 326 -2.04 -21.78 -30.48
N MET A 327 -3.33 -22.03 -30.29
CA MET A 327 -3.82 -23.06 -29.37
C MET A 327 -3.46 -24.48 -29.80
N ALA A 328 -3.27 -24.74 -31.10
CA ALA A 328 -2.92 -26.04 -31.65
C ALA A 328 -1.41 -26.35 -31.65
N ILE A 329 -0.57 -25.40 -31.24
CA ILE A 329 0.87 -25.64 -31.09
C ILE A 329 1.10 -26.57 -29.90
N GLU A 330 1.66 -27.75 -30.16
CA GLU A 330 1.97 -28.77 -29.13
C GLU A 330 3.48 -28.99 -28.94
N ASP A 331 4.33 -28.51 -29.86
CA ASP A 331 5.78 -28.67 -29.77
C ASP A 331 6.36 -27.88 -28.60
N ASP A 332 6.96 -28.57 -27.64
CA ASP A 332 7.51 -27.99 -26.40
C ASP A 332 8.55 -26.90 -26.68
N THR A 333 9.39 -27.10 -27.72
CA THR A 333 10.41 -26.10 -28.10
C THR A 333 9.73 -24.81 -28.55
N THR A 334 8.68 -24.90 -29.35
CA THR A 334 7.88 -23.76 -29.82
C THR A 334 7.09 -23.12 -28.68
N LEU A 335 6.55 -23.90 -27.74
CA LEU A 335 5.81 -23.39 -26.59
C LEU A 335 6.65 -22.46 -25.70
N GLU A 336 7.92 -22.79 -25.52
CA GLU A 336 8.88 -21.97 -24.76
C GLU A 336 9.48 -20.80 -25.56
N MET A 337 9.26 -20.74 -26.88
CA MET A 337 9.76 -19.62 -27.68
C MET A 337 9.09 -18.31 -27.29
N THR A 338 9.91 -17.27 -27.13
CA THR A 338 9.44 -15.90 -26.91
C THR A 338 8.95 -15.28 -28.22
N TRP A 339 7.66 -15.00 -28.31
CA TRP A 339 7.06 -14.32 -29.47
C TRP A 339 6.84 -12.83 -29.25
N VAL A 340 6.77 -12.39 -27.99
CA VAL A 340 6.71 -10.96 -27.67
C VAL A 340 7.79 -10.63 -26.66
N ARG A 341 8.65 -9.66 -27.01
CA ARG A 341 9.69 -9.15 -26.13
C ARG A 341 9.75 -7.64 -26.21
N SER A 342 9.77 -6.99 -25.05
CA SER A 342 9.85 -5.53 -24.93
C SER A 342 10.74 -5.15 -23.75
N PHE A 343 11.71 -4.25 -23.97
CA PHE A 343 12.74 -3.90 -22.98
C PHE A 343 12.44 -2.65 -22.16
N ASN A 344 11.57 -1.77 -22.66
CA ASN A 344 11.38 -0.44 -22.10
C ASN A 344 9.98 -0.30 -21.51
N PRO A 345 9.82 0.13 -20.23
CA PRO A 345 10.85 0.58 -19.28
C PRO A 345 11.61 -0.55 -18.57
N PHE A 346 11.21 -1.81 -18.76
CA PHE A 346 11.90 -3.01 -18.26
C PHE A 346 11.57 -4.19 -19.16
N LYS A 347 12.40 -5.23 -19.11
CA LYS A 347 12.25 -6.45 -19.91
C LYS A 347 10.98 -7.21 -19.54
N ILE A 348 10.12 -7.45 -20.52
CA ILE A 348 9.01 -8.41 -20.46
C ILE A 348 9.14 -9.33 -21.66
N GLU A 349 9.03 -10.63 -21.41
CA GLU A 349 9.02 -11.69 -22.40
C GLU A 349 7.76 -12.52 -22.22
N ILE A 350 7.06 -12.76 -23.32
CA ILE A 350 5.83 -13.55 -23.43
C ILE A 350 6.13 -14.71 -24.38
N SER A 351 6.05 -15.93 -23.85
CA SER A 351 6.22 -17.15 -24.63
C SER A 351 4.94 -17.51 -25.39
N VAL A 352 5.02 -18.46 -26.32
CA VAL A 352 3.82 -19.04 -26.94
C VAL A 352 2.93 -19.69 -25.89
N LYS A 353 3.50 -20.31 -24.85
CA LYS A 353 2.73 -20.86 -23.73
C LYS A 353 1.94 -19.80 -22.98
N ASP A 354 2.53 -18.62 -22.74
CA ASP A 354 1.80 -17.49 -22.15
C ASP A 354 0.62 -17.04 -23.04
N LEU A 355 0.80 -17.01 -24.37
CA LEU A 355 -0.28 -16.69 -25.31
C LEU A 355 -1.40 -17.73 -25.25
N GLN A 356 -1.08 -19.02 -25.16
CA GLN A 356 -2.09 -20.08 -24.94
C GLN A 356 -2.82 -19.89 -23.60
N ASN A 357 -2.11 -19.54 -22.53
CA ASN A 357 -2.71 -19.27 -21.23
C ASN A 357 -3.70 -18.10 -21.29
N ILE A 358 -3.37 -17.03 -22.02
CA ILE A 358 -4.29 -15.90 -22.27
C ILE A 358 -5.57 -16.37 -22.97
N LEU A 359 -5.44 -17.24 -23.98
CA LEU A 359 -6.57 -17.76 -24.76
C LEU A 359 -7.43 -18.76 -23.98
N THR A 360 -6.89 -19.36 -22.93
CA THR A 360 -7.59 -20.37 -22.11
C THR A 360 -8.56 -19.73 -21.12
N ILE A 361 -9.88 -19.83 -21.39
CA ILE A 361 -10.96 -19.09 -20.70
C ILE A 361 -11.12 -19.32 -19.19
N ASN A 362 -10.50 -20.35 -18.62
CA ASN A 362 -10.56 -20.68 -17.19
C ASN A 362 -9.30 -20.27 -16.43
N LEU A 363 -8.36 -19.57 -17.08
CA LEU A 363 -7.16 -19.00 -16.47
C LEU A 363 -7.22 -17.47 -16.54
N ASP A 364 -6.88 -16.79 -15.45
CA ASP A 364 -6.68 -15.34 -15.46
C ASP A 364 -5.25 -15.01 -15.95
N MET A 365 -4.98 -13.75 -16.32
CA MET A 365 -3.65 -13.37 -16.82
C MET A 365 -2.53 -13.63 -15.80
N THR A 366 -1.39 -14.10 -16.32
CA THR A 366 -0.13 -14.07 -15.56
C THR A 366 0.32 -12.62 -15.36
N LEU A 367 1.12 -12.37 -14.31
CA LEU A 367 1.58 -11.03 -13.96
C LEU A 367 2.31 -10.33 -15.12
N ARG A 368 3.19 -11.07 -15.82
CA ARG A 368 3.94 -10.57 -16.99
C ARG A 368 3.01 -10.16 -18.15
N CYS A 369 1.96 -10.95 -18.42
CA CYS A 369 0.98 -10.64 -19.45
C CYS A 369 0.18 -9.38 -19.10
N PHE A 370 -0.21 -9.25 -17.83
CA PHE A 370 -0.93 -8.08 -17.34
C PHE A 370 -0.08 -6.80 -17.44
N ASP A 371 1.17 -6.84 -16.98
CA ASP A 371 2.08 -5.68 -17.05
C ASP A 371 2.35 -5.28 -18.52
N MET A 372 2.44 -6.25 -19.44
CA MET A 372 2.52 -5.98 -20.87
C MET A 372 1.24 -5.33 -21.41
N ALA A 373 0.07 -5.76 -20.94
CA ALA A 373 -1.20 -5.14 -21.33
C ALA A 373 -1.31 -3.68 -20.87
N VAL A 374 -0.89 -3.39 -19.64
CA VAL A 374 -0.82 -2.02 -19.11
C VAL A 374 0.12 -1.16 -19.97
N ARG A 375 1.29 -1.69 -20.36
CA ARG A 375 2.22 -1.03 -21.28
C ARG A 375 1.57 -0.69 -22.62
N LEU A 376 0.81 -1.62 -23.19
CA LEU A 376 0.08 -1.38 -24.44
C LEU A 376 -0.99 -0.28 -24.29
N LEU A 377 -1.75 -0.28 -23.19
CA LEU A 377 -2.74 0.77 -22.92
C LEU A 377 -2.07 2.14 -22.74
N ALA A 378 -0.95 2.20 -22.03
CA ALA A 378 -0.18 3.42 -21.86
C ALA A 378 0.32 3.97 -23.20
N ASN A 379 0.88 3.10 -24.06
CA ASN A 379 1.33 3.47 -25.40
C ASN A 379 0.18 3.92 -26.32
N LYS A 380 -1.01 3.32 -26.19
CA LYS A 380 -2.20 3.76 -26.93
C LYS A 380 -2.68 5.14 -26.44
N GLU A 381 -2.57 5.44 -25.14
CA GLU A 381 -2.94 6.75 -24.59
C GLU A 381 -2.03 7.88 -25.11
N SER A 382 -0.72 7.65 -25.23
CA SER A 382 0.23 8.68 -25.71
C SER A 382 -0.03 9.15 -27.14
N ARG A 383 -0.71 8.32 -27.95
CA ARG A 383 -1.03 8.58 -29.36
C ARG A 383 -2.37 9.29 -29.56
N ARG A 384 -3.18 9.49 -28.52
CA ARG A 384 -4.46 10.20 -28.65
C ARG A 384 -4.24 11.66 -29.09
N PRO A 385 -5.17 12.27 -29.85
CA PRO A 385 -5.05 13.66 -30.27
C PRO A 385 -4.96 14.59 -29.06
N LYS A 386 -4.00 15.54 -29.07
CA LYS A 386 -3.73 16.45 -27.94
C LYS A 386 -4.98 17.20 -27.43
N GLY A 387 -5.93 17.50 -28.31
CA GLY A 387 -7.16 18.24 -27.97
C GLY A 387 -8.09 17.51 -27.00
N GLU A 388 -8.12 16.17 -26.99
CA GLU A 388 -8.95 15.38 -26.07
C GLU A 388 -8.25 15.11 -24.72
N ILE A 389 -6.91 15.17 -24.70
CA ILE A 389 -6.09 14.68 -23.57
C ILE A 389 -6.09 15.65 -22.38
N ILE A 390 -6.13 16.97 -22.60
CA ILE A 390 -5.64 17.94 -21.62
C ILE A 390 -6.34 17.80 -20.26
N ASN A 391 -7.65 17.59 -20.24
CA ASN A 391 -8.42 17.58 -18.98
C ASN A 391 -8.56 16.19 -18.33
N ASN A 392 -8.34 15.10 -19.07
CA ASN A 392 -8.60 13.72 -18.61
C ASN A 392 -7.38 12.80 -18.77
N ARG A 393 -6.17 13.36 -18.78
CA ARG A 393 -4.92 12.59 -18.90
C ARG A 393 -4.78 11.58 -17.76
N LYS A 394 -4.40 10.35 -18.13
CA LYS A 394 -4.27 9.19 -17.23
C LYS A 394 -2.83 8.74 -17.17
N HIS A 395 -2.32 8.52 -15.97
CA HIS A 395 -1.10 7.78 -15.70
C HIS A 395 -1.44 6.32 -15.40
N TYR A 396 -0.84 5.42 -16.17
CA TYR A 396 -1.03 3.98 -16.02
C TYR A 396 0.11 3.43 -15.16
N MET A 397 -0.22 2.83 -14.02
CA MET A 397 0.75 2.07 -13.23
C MET A 397 0.60 0.58 -13.53
N ASP A 398 1.71 -0.14 -13.44
CA ASP A 398 1.73 -1.60 -13.46
C ASP A 398 1.82 -2.17 -12.02
N MET A 399 1.95 -3.48 -11.88
CA MET A 399 1.98 -4.14 -10.57
C MET A 399 3.32 -4.01 -9.83
N ARG A 400 4.35 -3.36 -10.40
CA ARG A 400 5.67 -3.20 -9.74
C ARG A 400 5.57 -2.41 -8.44
N PHE A 401 4.70 -1.41 -8.36
CA PHE A 401 4.45 -0.65 -7.12
C PHE A 401 4.08 -1.58 -5.96
N TRP A 402 3.10 -2.46 -6.16
CA TRP A 402 2.64 -3.39 -5.13
C TRP A 402 3.65 -4.47 -4.79
N ARG A 403 4.40 -4.95 -5.79
CA ARG A 403 5.48 -5.92 -5.57
C ARG A 403 6.62 -5.32 -4.76
N MET A 404 6.98 -4.06 -5.04
CA MET A 404 8.06 -3.33 -4.38
C MET A 404 7.72 -2.92 -2.96
N VAL A 405 6.46 -2.63 -2.62
CA VAL A 405 6.05 -2.39 -1.23
C VAL A 405 5.89 -3.67 -0.41
N GLY A 406 6.03 -4.85 -1.05
CA GLY A 406 5.95 -6.14 -0.37
C GLY A 406 4.56 -6.46 0.20
N PHE A 407 3.48 -5.97 -0.43
CA PHE A 407 2.13 -6.17 0.10
C PHE A 407 1.83 -7.66 0.32
N GLY A 408 1.41 -8.02 1.53
CA GLY A 408 1.16 -9.40 1.96
C GLY A 408 2.38 -10.15 2.54
N LYS A 409 3.59 -9.59 2.42
CA LYS A 409 4.80 -10.17 3.04
C LYS A 409 5.04 -9.59 4.44
N LEU A 410 5.57 -10.40 5.34
CA LEU A 410 5.98 -9.93 6.67
C LEU A 410 7.24 -9.05 6.56
N PRO A 411 7.38 -8.00 7.39
CA PRO A 411 8.57 -7.14 7.36
C PRO A 411 9.91 -7.89 7.52
N LYS A 412 9.92 -9.04 8.21
CA LYS A 412 11.12 -9.88 8.34
C LYS A 412 11.63 -10.47 7.01
N TYR A 413 10.80 -10.50 5.97
CA TYR A 413 11.11 -11.09 4.66
C TYR A 413 11.10 -10.05 3.54
N HIS A 414 10.95 -8.77 3.88
CA HIS A 414 10.82 -7.71 2.90
C HIS A 414 11.43 -6.42 3.44
N GLN A 415 12.54 -6.00 2.86
CA GLN A 415 13.13 -4.69 3.15
C GLN A 415 12.21 -3.61 2.60
N ASP A 416 11.92 -2.61 3.42
CA ASP A 416 11.06 -1.50 3.00
C ASP A 416 11.80 -0.68 1.93
N PRO A 417 11.19 -0.42 0.76
CA PRO A 417 11.86 0.25 -0.35
C PRO A 417 12.14 1.70 0.00
N THR A 418 13.25 2.21 -0.53
CA THR A 418 13.61 3.63 -0.45
C THR A 418 12.58 4.48 -1.18
N ALA A 419 12.55 5.78 -0.86
CA ALA A 419 11.67 6.72 -1.53
C ALA A 419 12.00 6.85 -3.03
N GLU A 420 13.28 6.76 -3.38
CA GLU A 420 13.81 6.77 -4.74
C GLU A 420 13.33 5.56 -5.54
N GLU A 421 13.44 4.35 -4.98
CA GLU A 421 12.96 3.13 -5.63
C GLU A 421 11.45 3.17 -5.85
N LEU A 422 10.68 3.56 -4.82
CA LEU A 422 9.23 3.73 -4.95
C LEU A 422 8.87 4.75 -6.03
N ALA A 423 9.60 5.85 -6.13
CA ALA A 423 9.37 6.86 -7.15
C ALA A 423 9.61 6.33 -8.58
N LYS A 424 10.51 5.36 -8.79
CA LYS A 424 10.72 4.74 -10.12
C LYS A 424 9.47 4.00 -10.62
N THR A 425 8.59 3.55 -9.72
CA THR A 425 7.33 2.91 -10.10
C THR A 425 6.28 3.88 -10.65
N LEU A 426 6.51 5.19 -10.47
CA LEU A 426 5.69 6.28 -11.02
C LEU A 426 6.30 6.90 -12.28
N ASP A 427 7.38 6.33 -12.81
CA ASP A 427 8.00 6.83 -14.03
C ASP A 427 7.07 6.62 -15.22
N CYS A 428 7.15 7.57 -16.15
CA CYS A 428 6.38 7.53 -17.37
C CYS A 428 6.86 6.39 -18.27
N TRP A 429 5.92 5.76 -18.96
CA TRP A 429 6.26 4.83 -20.04
C TRP A 429 7.05 5.60 -21.10
N PRO A 430 8.16 5.07 -21.67
CA PRO A 430 9.04 5.84 -22.54
C PRO A 430 8.39 6.49 -23.77
N SER A 431 7.24 5.97 -24.20
CA SER A 431 6.42 6.54 -25.29
C SER A 431 5.55 7.73 -24.87
N MET A 432 5.45 8.02 -23.57
CA MET A 432 4.57 9.04 -22.99
C MET A 432 5.31 10.35 -22.77
N ASN A 433 4.93 11.37 -23.54
CA ASN A 433 5.50 12.72 -23.43
C ASN A 433 4.78 13.57 -22.35
N TYR A 434 4.69 13.08 -21.12
CA TYR A 434 4.14 13.85 -20.00
C TYR A 434 4.79 13.46 -18.68
N TYR A 435 4.53 14.23 -17.62
CA TYR A 435 4.85 13.86 -16.23
C TYR A 435 3.58 13.44 -15.47
N ILE A 436 3.70 12.49 -14.54
CA ILE A 436 2.58 12.06 -13.68
C ILE A 436 1.92 13.25 -12.96
N THR A 437 2.69 14.29 -12.63
CA THR A 437 2.22 15.53 -12.01
C THR A 437 1.27 16.35 -12.87
N GLY A 438 1.25 16.12 -14.18
CA GLY A 438 0.28 16.69 -15.13
C GLY A 438 -0.87 15.76 -15.47
N CYS A 439 -1.00 14.61 -14.80
CA CYS A 439 -2.12 13.69 -14.99
C CYS A 439 -3.23 13.98 -14.00
N ARG A 440 -4.48 13.93 -14.47
CA ARG A 440 -5.64 13.99 -13.60
C ARG A 440 -5.84 12.68 -12.87
N TYR A 441 -5.76 11.57 -13.60
CA TYR A 441 -6.00 10.24 -13.05
C TYR A 441 -4.70 9.47 -12.93
N VAL A 442 -4.51 8.77 -11.82
CA VAL A 442 -3.53 7.69 -11.68
C VAL A 442 -4.28 6.38 -11.52
N LEU A 443 -4.05 5.45 -12.44
CA LEU A 443 -4.68 4.13 -12.50
C LEU A 443 -3.72 3.11 -11.91
N MET A 444 -4.00 2.70 -10.67
CA MET A 444 -3.16 1.80 -9.88
C MET A 444 -3.84 0.43 -9.74
N PRO A 445 -3.46 -0.57 -10.56
CA PRO A 445 -4.01 -1.91 -10.44
C PRO A 445 -3.55 -2.53 -9.12
N TRP A 446 -4.33 -3.44 -8.56
CA TRP A 446 -4.02 -4.19 -7.34
C TRP A 446 -4.48 -5.64 -7.52
N LYS A 447 -3.87 -6.59 -6.80
CA LYS A 447 -4.22 -8.00 -6.84
C LYS A 447 -4.33 -8.57 -5.42
N PHE A 448 -5.43 -9.25 -5.13
CA PHE A 448 -5.71 -9.88 -3.85
C PHE A 448 -6.47 -11.19 -4.04
N ASN A 449 -6.02 -12.27 -3.39
CA ASN A 449 -6.57 -13.64 -3.54
C ASN A 449 -6.75 -14.04 -5.01
N GLY A 450 -5.67 -13.91 -5.79
CA GLY A 450 -5.67 -14.20 -7.22
C GLY A 450 -6.42 -13.21 -8.12
N CYS A 451 -7.25 -12.32 -7.56
CA CYS A 451 -8.15 -11.45 -8.31
C CYS A 451 -7.63 -10.01 -8.41
N TYR A 452 -7.76 -9.40 -9.58
CA TYR A 452 -7.38 -8.01 -9.83
C TYR A 452 -8.51 -7.04 -9.50
N ALA A 453 -8.12 -5.87 -9.00
CA ALA A 453 -8.96 -4.70 -8.76
C ALA A 453 -8.21 -3.43 -9.22
N LEU A 454 -8.88 -2.28 -9.23
CA LEU A 454 -8.29 -1.01 -9.66
C LEU A 454 -8.53 0.09 -8.64
N PHE A 455 -7.46 0.80 -8.28
CA PHE A 455 -7.50 2.07 -7.58
C PHE A 455 -7.40 3.19 -8.61
N VAL A 456 -8.35 4.12 -8.60
CA VAL A 456 -8.31 5.30 -9.45
C VAL A 456 -8.19 6.55 -8.59
N ILE A 457 -7.03 7.19 -8.64
CA ILE A 457 -6.72 8.40 -7.89
C ILE A 457 -6.99 9.61 -8.80
N ASP A 458 -8.05 10.37 -8.52
CA ASP A 458 -8.36 11.64 -9.20
C ASP A 458 -7.73 12.80 -8.41
N HIS A 459 -6.62 13.32 -8.92
CA HIS A 459 -5.88 14.45 -8.32
C HIS A 459 -6.66 15.78 -8.40
N VAL A 460 -7.57 15.92 -9.36
CA VAL A 460 -8.35 17.15 -9.53
C VAL A 460 -9.50 17.19 -8.53
N LYS A 461 -10.22 16.07 -8.39
CA LYS A 461 -11.33 15.97 -7.43
C LYS A 461 -10.89 15.63 -6.01
N LYS A 462 -9.62 15.30 -5.79
CA LYS A 462 -9.12 14.74 -4.52
C LYS A 462 -10.00 13.58 -4.05
N HIS A 463 -10.10 12.58 -4.92
CA HIS A 463 -11.01 11.45 -4.73
C HIS A 463 -10.37 10.14 -5.21
N VAL A 464 -10.52 9.06 -4.45
CA VAL A 464 -10.05 7.71 -4.82
C VAL A 464 -11.24 6.79 -5.04
N THR A 465 -11.33 6.20 -6.23
CA THR A 465 -12.35 5.20 -6.57
C THR A 465 -11.74 3.79 -6.55
N PHE A 466 -12.41 2.84 -5.92
CA PHE A 466 -12.06 1.42 -5.96
C PHE A 466 -12.99 0.67 -6.90
N ILE A 467 -12.44 -0.11 -7.81
CA ILE A 467 -13.21 -0.94 -8.73
C ILE A 467 -12.83 -2.40 -8.49
N ASP A 468 -13.80 -3.18 -8.02
CA ASP A 468 -13.66 -4.60 -7.75
C ASP A 468 -14.71 -5.37 -8.55
N PHE A 469 -14.23 -6.38 -9.28
CA PHE A 469 -15.05 -7.21 -10.16
C PHE A 469 -15.44 -8.52 -9.51
N THR A 470 -15.16 -8.71 -8.22
CA THR A 470 -15.51 -9.94 -7.51
C THR A 470 -16.67 -9.70 -6.54
N PRO A 471 -17.45 -10.74 -6.18
CA PRO A 471 -18.55 -10.59 -5.25
C PRO A 471 -18.08 -10.00 -3.92
N THR A 472 -18.89 -9.09 -3.35
CA THR A 472 -18.70 -8.66 -1.97
C THR A 472 -18.95 -9.87 -1.07
N GLN A 473 -17.96 -10.23 -0.26
CA GLN A 473 -18.03 -11.41 0.60
C GLN A 473 -18.93 -11.14 1.82
N ASP A 474 -19.59 -12.17 2.33
CA ASP A 474 -20.55 -12.02 3.44
C ASP A 474 -19.97 -11.33 4.68
N TRP A 475 -18.71 -11.59 5.00
CA TRP A 475 -18.04 -11.01 6.18
C TRP A 475 -17.79 -9.49 6.05
N CYS A 476 -17.91 -8.92 4.84
CA CYS A 476 -17.80 -7.50 4.58
C CYS A 476 -19.02 -6.91 3.86
N LYS A 477 -20.14 -7.62 3.73
CA LYS A 477 -21.33 -7.11 3.01
C LYS A 477 -21.91 -5.81 3.56
N HIS A 478 -21.88 -5.66 4.89
CA HIS A 478 -22.32 -4.44 5.57
C HIS A 478 -21.24 -3.35 5.59
N MET A 479 -20.02 -3.68 5.15
CA MET A 479 -18.89 -2.77 5.12
C MET A 479 -17.92 -3.14 3.98
N PRO A 480 -18.27 -2.91 2.71
CA PRO A 480 -17.43 -3.36 1.58
C PRO A 480 -16.02 -2.74 1.59
N TYR A 481 -15.89 -1.53 2.16
CA TYR A 481 -14.60 -0.85 2.38
C TYR A 481 -13.59 -1.70 3.17
N LYS A 482 -14.09 -2.61 4.03
CA LYS A 482 -13.27 -3.52 4.83
C LYS A 482 -12.31 -4.36 4.00
N ARG A 483 -12.71 -4.67 2.77
CA ARG A 483 -11.90 -5.46 1.84
C ARG A 483 -10.66 -4.71 1.36
N PHE A 484 -10.77 -3.40 1.17
CA PHE A 484 -9.69 -2.56 0.63
C PHE A 484 -8.87 -1.87 1.72
N ALA A 485 -9.34 -1.84 2.96
CA ALA A 485 -8.73 -1.19 4.11
C ALA A 485 -7.19 -1.26 4.15
N GLU A 486 -6.62 -2.47 4.10
CA GLU A 486 -5.15 -2.66 4.14
C GLU A 486 -4.45 -2.06 2.93
N ALA A 487 -4.99 -2.31 1.74
CA ALA A 487 -4.45 -1.78 0.51
C ALA A 487 -4.55 -0.26 0.49
N ILE A 488 -5.64 0.34 0.99
CA ILE A 488 -5.79 1.79 1.07
C ILE A 488 -4.73 2.38 2.01
N ILE A 489 -4.58 1.86 3.22
CA ILE A 489 -3.57 2.37 4.17
C ILE A 489 -2.17 2.29 3.55
N MET A 490 -1.83 1.16 2.94
CA MET A 490 -0.51 0.97 2.35
C MET A 490 -0.30 1.85 1.12
N ALA A 491 -1.27 1.86 0.19
CA ALA A 491 -1.25 2.73 -0.99
C ALA A 491 -1.12 4.18 -0.56
N SER A 492 -1.94 4.67 0.36
CA SER A 492 -1.88 6.06 0.82
C SER A 492 -0.52 6.45 1.36
N LYS A 493 0.09 5.63 2.22
CA LYS A 493 1.41 5.89 2.78
C LYS A 493 2.52 5.83 1.72
N LYS A 494 2.56 4.76 0.92
CA LYS A 494 3.66 4.50 -0.02
C LYS A 494 3.55 5.36 -1.27
N TYR A 495 2.32 5.62 -1.75
CA TYR A 495 2.05 6.61 -2.79
C TYR A 495 2.45 8.00 -2.33
N LYS A 496 2.23 8.34 -1.04
CA LYS A 496 2.66 9.63 -0.50
C LYS A 496 4.17 9.82 -0.65
N ILE A 497 4.94 8.83 -0.23
CA ILE A 497 6.40 8.86 -0.34
C ILE A 497 6.85 8.91 -1.81
N ALA A 498 6.27 8.08 -2.68
CA ALA A 498 6.64 8.01 -4.10
C ALA A 498 6.32 9.31 -4.85
N TYR A 499 5.14 9.89 -4.61
CA TYR A 499 4.66 11.06 -5.33
C TYR A 499 5.34 12.35 -4.88
N SER A 500 5.75 12.46 -3.61
CA SER A 500 6.52 13.62 -3.12
C SER A 500 7.88 13.76 -3.81
N LYS A 501 8.47 12.65 -4.28
CA LYS A 501 9.69 12.66 -5.13
C LYS A 501 9.43 13.13 -6.56
N LYS A 502 8.18 13.06 -7.05
CA LYS A 502 7.79 13.57 -8.38
C LYS A 502 7.28 15.00 -8.34
N ARG A 503 6.70 15.42 -7.21
CA ARG A 503 6.15 16.77 -7.00
C ARG A 503 6.72 17.37 -5.73
N SER A 504 7.63 18.32 -5.89
CA SER A 504 8.19 19.07 -4.77
C SER A 504 7.07 19.77 -3.96
N GLY A 505 7.23 19.76 -2.64
CA GLY A 505 6.26 20.34 -1.70
C GLY A 505 4.95 19.57 -1.54
N TRP A 506 4.77 18.43 -2.22
CA TRP A 506 3.56 17.62 -2.03
C TRP A 506 3.63 16.85 -0.71
N ALA A 507 2.65 17.10 0.16
CA ALA A 507 2.53 16.50 1.49
C ALA A 507 1.15 15.89 1.75
N GLU A 508 0.30 15.81 0.72
CA GLU A 508 -1.08 15.32 0.88
C GLU A 508 -1.11 13.83 1.24
N ASP A 509 -2.11 13.40 1.99
CA ASP A 509 -2.39 11.99 2.25
C ASP A 509 -3.67 11.64 1.48
N ILE A 510 -3.58 10.80 0.44
CA ILE A 510 -4.76 10.39 -0.33
C ILE A 510 -5.75 9.56 0.51
N PHE A 511 -5.39 9.18 1.74
CA PHE A 511 -6.35 8.66 2.71
C PHE A 511 -7.34 9.74 3.17
N LYS A 512 -6.92 11.01 3.29
CA LYS A 512 -7.79 12.14 3.70
C LYS A 512 -8.78 12.56 2.59
N TRP A 513 -8.62 12.02 1.38
CA TRP A 513 -9.46 12.27 0.22
C TRP A 513 -10.76 11.46 0.27
N GLU A 514 -11.77 11.90 -0.49
CA GLU A 514 -13.02 11.15 -0.61
C GLU A 514 -12.79 9.76 -1.24
N HIS A 515 -13.51 8.77 -0.74
CA HIS A 515 -13.37 7.37 -1.14
C HIS A 515 -14.72 6.78 -1.55
N THR A 516 -14.77 6.16 -2.73
CA THR A 516 -15.96 5.41 -3.16
C THR A 516 -15.60 4.06 -3.78
N ILE A 517 -16.54 3.12 -3.69
CA ILE A 517 -16.46 1.84 -4.38
C ILE A 517 -17.39 1.92 -5.59
N GLN A 518 -16.86 1.67 -6.78
CA GLN A 518 -17.64 1.63 -8.00
C GLN A 518 -18.53 0.39 -8.00
N THR A 519 -19.84 0.57 -7.97
CA THR A 519 -20.83 -0.53 -7.91
C THR A 519 -21.38 -0.93 -9.29
N ASP A 520 -21.39 -0.02 -10.26
CA ASP A 520 -21.87 -0.26 -11.63
C ASP A 520 -20.85 -0.99 -12.52
N VAL A 521 -20.35 -2.15 -12.06
CA VAL A 521 -19.40 -3.00 -12.81
C VAL A 521 -19.84 -4.46 -12.84
N PRO A 522 -19.48 -5.22 -13.89
CA PRO A 522 -19.78 -6.64 -13.95
C PRO A 522 -19.08 -7.40 -12.83
N ILE A 523 -19.75 -8.42 -12.28
CA ILE A 523 -19.17 -9.27 -11.25
C ILE A 523 -18.78 -10.63 -11.86
N ASP A 524 -17.49 -10.95 -11.82
CA ASP A 524 -16.96 -12.25 -12.14
C ASP A 524 -16.99 -13.16 -10.91
N LEU A 525 -17.99 -14.04 -10.87
CA LEU A 525 -18.19 -15.02 -9.80
C LEU A 525 -17.04 -16.03 -9.68
N ARG A 526 -16.28 -16.26 -10.76
CA ARG A 526 -15.21 -17.27 -10.78
C ARG A 526 -13.83 -16.67 -10.55
N GLY A 527 -13.67 -15.36 -10.78
CA GLY A 527 -12.39 -14.67 -10.63
C GLY A 527 -11.38 -14.93 -11.76
N PHE A 528 -11.80 -15.49 -12.89
CA PHE A 528 -10.92 -15.85 -14.01
C PHE A 528 -10.73 -14.75 -15.06
N ASN A 529 -11.47 -13.65 -14.95
CA ASN A 529 -11.47 -12.55 -15.92
C ASN A 529 -11.22 -11.19 -15.28
N THR A 530 -10.85 -11.15 -14.00
CA THR A 530 -10.70 -9.90 -13.26
C THR A 530 -9.61 -9.01 -13.84
N SER A 531 -8.49 -9.60 -14.31
CA SER A 531 -7.43 -8.84 -14.98
C SER A 531 -7.92 -8.13 -16.25
N TYR A 532 -8.69 -8.83 -17.10
CA TYR A 532 -9.26 -8.30 -18.33
C TYR A 532 -10.28 -7.20 -18.07
N LEU A 533 -11.10 -7.36 -17.02
CA LEU A 533 -12.07 -6.35 -16.60
C LEU A 533 -11.36 -5.09 -16.06
N VAL A 534 -10.28 -5.25 -15.29
CA VAL A 534 -9.43 -4.12 -14.87
C VAL A 534 -8.84 -3.40 -16.08
N LEU A 535 -8.28 -4.12 -17.06
CA LEU A 535 -7.72 -3.51 -18.27
C LEU A 535 -8.78 -2.74 -19.08
N GLN A 536 -9.99 -3.30 -19.19
CA GLN A 536 -11.13 -2.62 -19.82
C GLN A 536 -11.51 -1.34 -19.06
N ALA A 537 -11.57 -1.38 -17.73
CA ALA A 537 -11.84 -0.20 -16.91
C ALA A 537 -10.75 0.86 -17.06
N MET A 538 -9.47 0.47 -17.05
CA MET A 538 -8.35 1.38 -17.26
C MET A 538 -8.46 2.12 -18.62
N ALA A 539 -8.79 1.39 -19.69
CA ALA A 539 -8.98 1.97 -21.01
C ALA A 539 -10.17 2.94 -21.09
N MET A 540 -11.28 2.60 -20.41
CA MET A 540 -12.53 3.38 -20.45
C MET A 540 -12.58 4.56 -19.49
N TRP A 541 -11.81 4.53 -18.40
CA TRP A 541 -11.91 5.53 -17.33
C TRP A 541 -11.74 6.96 -17.85
N GLY A 542 -12.57 7.89 -17.41
CA GLY A 542 -12.48 9.31 -17.78
C GLY A 542 -13.03 9.69 -19.17
N ASN A 543 -13.62 8.77 -19.94
CA ASN A 543 -14.16 9.08 -21.28
C ASN A 543 -15.58 9.71 -21.27
N ASP A 544 -16.04 10.33 -20.17
CA ASP A 544 -17.39 10.89 -19.91
C ASP A 544 -18.60 9.94 -20.13
N ARG A 545 -18.38 8.76 -20.70
CA ARG A 545 -19.37 7.73 -20.98
C ARG A 545 -19.36 6.66 -19.89
N ARG A 546 -20.54 6.08 -19.61
CA ARG A 546 -20.65 4.89 -18.76
C ARG A 546 -19.79 3.76 -19.32
N MET A 547 -19.03 3.09 -18.46
CA MET A 547 -18.21 1.95 -18.84
C MET A 547 -19.08 0.83 -19.41
N LYS A 548 -18.83 0.43 -20.66
CA LYS A 548 -19.52 -0.68 -21.34
C LYS A 548 -18.53 -1.82 -21.52
N PHE A 549 -18.56 -2.77 -20.60
CA PHE A 549 -17.69 -3.94 -20.64
C PHE A 549 -18.12 -4.91 -21.73
N VAL A 550 -17.15 -5.43 -22.47
CA VAL A 550 -17.35 -6.59 -23.36
C VAL A 550 -17.43 -7.83 -22.47
N GLY A 551 -18.62 -8.42 -22.40
CA GLY A 551 -18.89 -9.60 -21.57
C GLY A 551 -18.34 -10.90 -22.14
N ASP A 552 -18.07 -10.97 -23.45
CA ASP A 552 -17.49 -12.14 -24.09
C ASP A 552 -15.98 -12.19 -23.86
N ALA A 553 -15.57 -12.99 -22.88
CA ALA A 553 -14.17 -13.21 -22.53
C ALA A 553 -13.34 -13.73 -23.72
N LYS A 554 -13.93 -14.52 -24.63
CA LYS A 554 -13.25 -15.09 -25.79
C LYS A 554 -12.80 -13.97 -26.73
N ILE A 555 -13.70 -13.03 -27.02
CA ILE A 555 -13.42 -11.87 -27.88
C ILE A 555 -12.32 -10.99 -27.26
N VAL A 556 -12.43 -10.70 -25.97
CA VAL A 556 -11.46 -9.84 -25.27
C VAL A 556 -10.06 -10.47 -25.29
N ARG A 557 -9.96 -11.76 -24.96
CA ARG A 557 -8.68 -12.51 -24.92
C ARG A 557 -8.02 -12.58 -26.29
N ARG A 558 -8.79 -12.91 -27.33
CA ARG A 558 -8.28 -13.02 -28.69
C ARG A 558 -7.80 -11.68 -29.23
N ASN A 559 -8.58 -10.61 -29.07
CA ASN A 559 -8.15 -9.27 -29.46
C ASN A 559 -6.86 -8.86 -28.72
N PHE A 560 -6.73 -9.23 -27.45
CA PHE A 560 -5.52 -8.95 -26.69
C PHE A 560 -4.28 -9.69 -27.23
N VAL A 561 -4.41 -10.95 -27.65
CA VAL A 561 -3.32 -11.68 -28.32
C VAL A 561 -2.90 -10.99 -29.61
N ILE A 562 -3.86 -10.49 -30.40
CA ILE A 562 -3.55 -9.73 -31.63
C ILE A 562 -2.80 -8.44 -31.28
N ASP A 563 -3.25 -7.69 -30.28
CA ASP A 563 -2.58 -6.48 -29.81
C ASP A 563 -1.12 -6.76 -29.36
N LEU A 564 -0.88 -7.87 -28.65
CA LEU A 564 0.45 -8.29 -28.21
C LEU A 564 1.37 -8.61 -29.39
N LEU A 565 0.90 -9.43 -30.34
CA LEU A 565 1.70 -9.85 -31.49
C LEU A 565 1.96 -8.70 -32.46
N SER A 566 1.01 -7.77 -32.56
CA SER A 566 1.09 -6.60 -33.45
C SER A 566 1.85 -5.44 -32.81
N TYR A 567 2.30 -5.56 -31.56
CA TYR A 567 2.98 -4.50 -30.84
C TYR A 567 4.22 -4.00 -31.61
N GLU A 568 4.31 -2.70 -31.80
CA GLU A 568 5.33 -2.02 -32.62
C GLU A 568 6.75 -2.25 -32.13
N ASP A 569 6.96 -2.16 -30.81
CA ASP A 569 8.28 -2.34 -30.21
C ASP A 569 8.53 -3.81 -29.81
N ASN A 570 7.80 -4.76 -30.42
CA ASN A 570 8.09 -6.18 -30.22
C ASN A 570 9.40 -6.55 -30.92
N SER A 571 10.46 -6.78 -30.14
CA SER A 571 11.78 -7.15 -30.66
C SER A 571 11.86 -8.58 -31.18
N CYS A 572 10.83 -9.42 -30.97
CA CYS A 572 10.75 -10.80 -31.46
C CYS A 572 9.90 -10.95 -32.73
N ARG A 573 9.56 -9.86 -33.43
CA ARG A 573 8.75 -9.91 -34.67
C ARG A 573 9.28 -10.90 -35.71
N TYR A 574 10.60 -11.00 -35.88
CA TYR A 574 11.24 -11.91 -36.83
C TYR A 574 11.19 -13.40 -36.43
N VAL A 575 10.92 -13.69 -35.15
CA VAL A 575 10.79 -15.07 -34.63
C VAL A 575 9.39 -15.63 -34.91
N ILE A 576 8.39 -14.76 -35.02
CA ILE A 576 7.01 -15.16 -35.32
C ILE A 576 6.96 -15.80 -36.72
N PRO A 577 6.33 -16.96 -36.91
CA PRO A 577 6.22 -17.60 -38.23
C PRO A 577 5.64 -16.68 -39.31
N ALA A 578 6.19 -16.72 -40.52
CA ALA A 578 5.84 -15.79 -41.60
C ALA A 578 4.35 -15.82 -41.99
N ASN A 579 3.71 -16.98 -41.94
CA ASN A 579 2.27 -17.15 -42.15
C ASN A 579 1.44 -16.38 -41.11
N ILE A 580 1.89 -16.33 -39.84
CA ILE A 580 1.23 -15.58 -38.77
C ILE A 580 1.47 -14.08 -38.93
N GLN A 581 2.68 -13.66 -39.27
CA GLN A 581 2.99 -12.26 -39.58
C GLN A 581 2.08 -11.73 -40.71
N GLN A 582 1.91 -12.49 -41.79
CA GLN A 582 1.04 -12.10 -42.90
C GLN A 582 -0.43 -11.95 -42.45
N ARG A 583 -0.94 -12.88 -41.64
CA ARG A 583 -2.30 -12.79 -41.10
C ARG A 583 -2.49 -11.56 -40.19
N LEU A 584 -1.49 -11.20 -39.39
CA LEU A 584 -1.55 -9.99 -38.56
C LEU A 584 -1.64 -8.72 -39.42
N ILE A 585 -0.87 -8.65 -40.51
CA ILE A 585 -0.94 -7.56 -41.49
C ILE A 585 -2.35 -7.51 -42.13
N ASP A 586 -2.91 -8.66 -42.49
CA ASP A 586 -4.24 -8.74 -43.11
C ASP A 586 -5.36 -8.35 -42.12
N ILE A 587 -5.21 -8.67 -40.82
CA ILE A 587 -6.13 -8.24 -39.76
C ILE A 587 -6.06 -6.73 -39.57
N ALA A 588 -4.86 -6.15 -39.54
CA ALA A 588 -4.65 -4.71 -39.36
C ALA A 588 -5.19 -3.87 -40.54
N LYS A 589 -5.21 -4.42 -41.76
CA LYS A 589 -5.81 -3.77 -42.95
C LYS A 589 -7.34 -3.80 -42.97
N LYS A 590 -7.98 -4.59 -42.10
CA LYS A 590 -9.46 -4.70 -42.01
C LYS A 590 -10.06 -3.77 -40.95
N ASP A 591 -9.24 -2.96 -40.28
CA ASP A 591 -9.70 -1.78 -39.54
C ASP A 591 -10.14 -0.67 -40.50
#